data_AF-A0A1V5ZH93-F1
#
_entry.id   AF-A0A1V5ZH93-F1
#
_cell.length_a   1.000
_cell.length_b   1.000
_cell.length_c   1.000
_cell.angle_alpha   90.00
_cell.angle_beta   90.00
_cell.angle_gamma   90.00
#
_symmetry.space_group_name_H-M   'P 1'
#
loop_
_entity.id
_entity.type
_entity.pdbx_description
1 polymer ?
#
loop_
_entity_poly.entity_id
_entity_poly.type
_entity_poly.pdbx_seq_one_letter_code
_entity_poly.pdbx_strand_id
1 'polypeptide(L)'
;MSLLIAPKALEKWASNDLDARKNQDGSYDFVFRYEGSSCRNGGKGFPAEIRVCLSPADVRNWRIKDLTIVVPPVGREGWEATCIFGEIGKDSLRRMGTWVPFRGQRLDEALASDTTLNHGGCFCTPAHVNHKVLLALETIRWWLDNKAKA
;
A
#
# COMPACT_ATOMS: atom_id res chain seq x y z
N MET A 1 -13.52 -5.47 -7.28
CA MET A 1 -13.03 -6.86 -7.47
C MET A 1 -11.94 -7.13 -6.44
N SER A 2 -12.16 -8.02 -5.46
CA SER A 2 -11.15 -8.33 -4.43
C SER A 2 -9.95 -9.05 -5.08
N LEU A 3 -8.74 -8.71 -4.64
CA LEU A 3 -7.55 -9.47 -5.03
C LEU A 3 -7.70 -10.86 -4.43
N LEU A 4 -7.86 -11.89 -5.26
CA LEU A 4 -7.90 -13.28 -4.80
C LEU A 4 -6.52 -13.70 -4.25
N ILE A 5 -6.22 -13.28 -3.01
CA ILE A 5 -4.96 -13.55 -2.32
C ILE A 5 -5.17 -14.75 -1.41
N ALA A 6 -4.27 -15.74 -1.51
CA ALA A 6 -4.31 -16.90 -0.63
C ALA A 6 -4.14 -16.47 0.84
N PRO A 7 -4.95 -16.97 1.79
CA PRO A 7 -4.86 -16.58 3.20
C PRO A 7 -3.48 -16.74 3.82
N LYS A 8 -2.72 -17.78 3.42
CA LYS A 8 -1.33 -17.99 3.87
C LYS A 8 -0.37 -16.86 3.44
N ALA A 9 -0.62 -16.24 2.29
CA ALA A 9 0.16 -15.10 1.83
C ALA A 9 -0.14 -13.88 2.70
N LEU A 10 -1.42 -13.60 2.97
CA LEU A 10 -1.84 -12.52 3.87
C LEU A 10 -1.26 -12.70 5.28
N GLU A 11 -1.30 -13.92 5.83
CA GLU A 11 -0.71 -14.23 7.13
C GLU A 11 0.81 -13.96 7.16
N LYS A 12 1.53 -14.43 6.14
CA LYS A 12 2.98 -14.20 6.02
C LYS A 12 3.29 -12.71 5.96
N TRP A 13 2.59 -11.98 5.10
CA TRP A 13 2.80 -10.55 4.92
C TRP A 13 2.41 -9.74 6.16
N ALA A 14 1.31 -10.09 6.82
CA ALA A 14 0.89 -9.46 8.05
C ALA A 14 1.88 -9.70 9.21
N SER A 15 2.66 -10.79 9.16
CA SER A 15 3.66 -11.12 10.18
C SER A 15 5.04 -10.54 9.90
N ASN A 16 5.44 -10.46 8.62
CA ASN A 16 6.80 -10.11 8.22
C ASN A 16 6.93 -8.68 7.70
N ASP A 17 5.88 -8.18 7.04
CA ASP A 17 5.94 -6.98 6.21
C ASP A 17 5.03 -5.87 6.74
N LEU A 18 4.18 -6.14 7.72
CA LEU A 18 3.24 -5.18 8.29
C LEU A 18 3.58 -4.83 9.73
N ASP A 19 3.83 -3.55 9.99
CA ASP A 19 3.79 -3.01 11.34
C ASP A 19 2.43 -2.36 11.61
N ALA A 20 1.91 -2.56 12.81
CA ALA A 20 0.65 -1.97 13.27
C ALA A 20 0.83 -1.29 14.63
N ARG A 21 0.35 -0.06 14.76
CA ARG A 21 0.33 0.69 16.02
C ARG A 21 -1.06 1.21 16.30
N LYS A 22 -1.61 0.84 17.46
CA LYS A 22 -2.86 1.42 17.96
C LYS A 22 -2.60 2.77 18.61
N ASN A 23 -3.39 3.77 18.25
CA ASN A 23 -3.33 5.11 18.81
C ASN A 23 -4.33 5.27 19.97
N GLN A 24 -4.15 6.32 20.78
CA GLN A 24 -4.99 6.61 21.95
C GLN A 24 -6.45 6.91 21.59
N ASP A 25 -6.70 7.46 20.41
CA ASP A 25 -8.03 7.76 19.88
C ASP A 25 -8.74 6.53 19.27
N GLY A 26 -8.13 5.35 19.38
CA GLY A 26 -8.65 4.10 18.81
C GLY A 26 -8.37 3.93 17.32
N SER A 27 -7.70 4.87 16.66
CA SER A 27 -7.18 4.68 15.31
C SER A 27 -5.99 3.71 15.29
N TYR A 28 -5.64 3.24 14.10
CA TYR A 28 -4.44 2.45 13.85
C TYR A 28 -3.60 3.09 12.76
N ASP A 29 -2.29 3.14 13.00
CA ASP A 29 -1.29 3.42 11.98
C ASP A 29 -0.66 2.10 11.52
N PHE A 30 -0.66 1.88 10.22
CA PHE A 30 -0.06 0.73 9.57
C PHE A 30 1.09 1.16 8.67
N VAL A 31 2.16 0.37 8.66
CA VAL A 31 3.26 0.48 7.70
C VAL A 31 3.43 -0.86 7.03
N PHE A 32 3.03 -0.95 5.76
CA PHE A 32 3.22 -2.13 4.94
C PHE A 32 4.48 -1.96 4.08
N ARG A 33 5.47 -2.83 4.27
CA ARG A 33 6.72 -2.85 3.51
C ARG A 33 6.53 -3.64 2.23
N TYR A 34 6.94 -3.06 1.11
CA TYR A 34 6.84 -3.65 -0.21
C TYR A 34 8.18 -3.56 -0.93
N GLU A 35 8.66 -4.69 -1.43
CA GLU A 35 9.81 -4.72 -2.33
C GLU A 35 9.32 -4.52 -3.77
N GLY A 36 9.53 -3.31 -4.29
CA GLY A 36 9.23 -2.96 -5.67
C GLY A 36 10.36 -3.32 -6.62
N SER A 37 10.09 -3.21 -7.92
CA SER A 37 11.07 -3.45 -8.97
C SER A 37 10.94 -2.44 -10.10
N SER A 38 12.08 -1.95 -10.62
CA SER A 38 12.09 -1.01 -11.75
C SER A 38 11.52 -1.64 -13.03
N CYS A 39 10.74 -0.88 -13.81
CA CYS A 39 10.28 -1.34 -15.14
C CYS A 39 11.37 -1.26 -16.21
N ARG A 40 12.49 -0.56 -15.94
CA ARG A 40 13.67 -0.50 -16.83
C ARG A 40 14.86 -1.17 -16.17
N ASN A 41 15.90 -1.46 -16.95
CA ASN A 41 17.19 -1.99 -16.46
C ASN A 41 17.10 -3.34 -15.73
N GLY A 42 16.24 -4.25 -16.20
CA GLY A 42 16.23 -5.64 -15.71
C GLY A 42 15.60 -5.86 -14.33
N GLY A 43 14.78 -4.93 -13.83
CA GLY A 43 13.99 -5.18 -12.61
C GLY A 43 14.74 -4.94 -11.30
N LYS A 44 15.58 -3.90 -11.22
CA LYS A 44 16.29 -3.55 -9.99
C LYS A 44 15.30 -3.32 -8.84
N GLY A 45 15.50 -4.03 -7.74
CA GLY A 45 14.70 -3.91 -6.53
C GLY A 45 14.79 -2.52 -5.91
N PHE A 46 13.71 -2.09 -5.26
CA PHE A 46 13.71 -0.93 -4.38
C PHE A 46 12.68 -1.10 -3.26
N PRO A 47 12.99 -0.65 -2.04
CA PRO A 47 12.03 -0.66 -0.96
C PRO A 47 10.97 0.43 -1.16
N ALA A 48 9.74 0.13 -0.76
CA ALA A 48 8.65 1.08 -0.63
C ALA A 48 7.86 0.78 0.65
N GLU A 49 7.28 1.83 1.23
CA GLU A 49 6.38 1.73 2.38
C GLU A 49 5.02 2.30 1.99
N ILE A 50 3.97 1.52 2.23
CA ILE A 50 2.58 1.94 2.09
C ILE A 50 2.07 2.18 3.51
N ARG A 51 1.95 3.45 3.86
CA ARG A 51 1.52 3.91 5.18
C ARG A 51 0.03 4.19 5.14
N VAL A 52 -0.73 3.61 6.05
CA VAL A 52 -2.19 3.72 6.10
C VAL A 52 -2.61 4.08 7.52
N CYS A 53 -3.41 5.13 7.66
CA CYS A 53 -4.05 5.47 8.93
C CYS A 53 -5.54 5.12 8.85
N LEU A 54 -5.99 4.21 9.72
CA LEU A 54 -7.38 3.80 9.82
C LEU A 54 -8.02 4.37 11.09
N SER A 55 -9.11 5.12 10.95
CA SER A 55 -9.93 5.54 12.07
C SER A 55 -11.18 4.66 12.20
N PRO A 56 -11.72 4.46 13.41
CA PRO A 56 -13.03 3.83 13.57
C PRO A 56 -14.08 4.58 12.74
N ALA A 57 -14.92 3.84 12.02
CA ALA A 57 -16.09 4.38 11.33
C ALA A 57 -17.38 3.96 12.05
N ASP A 58 -17.51 2.65 12.30
CA ASP A 58 -18.62 2.00 13.01
C ASP A 58 -18.08 0.81 13.85
N VAL A 59 -18.91 0.14 14.65
CA VAL A 59 -18.53 -0.99 15.56
C VAL A 59 -17.69 -2.09 14.89
N ARG A 60 -17.77 -2.25 13.56
CA ARG A 60 -17.00 -3.24 12.79
C ARG A 60 -16.36 -2.69 11.52
N ASN A 61 -16.23 -1.38 11.39
CA ASN A 61 -15.66 -0.82 10.17
C ASN A 61 -14.69 0.33 10.41
N TRP A 62 -13.82 0.50 9.43
CA TRP A 62 -12.68 1.38 9.44
C TRP A 62 -12.77 2.34 8.26
N ARG A 63 -12.40 3.60 8.48
CA ARG A 63 -12.25 4.60 7.43
C ARG A 63 -10.77 4.87 7.19
N ILE A 64 -10.38 4.97 5.92
CA ILE A 64 -9.02 5.32 5.52
C ILE A 64 -8.86 6.83 5.71
N LYS A 65 -8.33 7.24 6.86
CA LYS A 65 -8.11 8.66 7.20
C LYS A 65 -6.98 9.25 6.37
N ASP A 66 -5.90 8.49 6.24
CA ASP A 66 -4.76 8.88 5.45
C ASP A 66 -4.09 7.68 4.80
N LEU A 67 -3.40 7.95 3.70
CA LEU A 67 -2.64 6.97 2.94
C LEU A 67 -1.44 7.69 2.33
N THR A 68 -0.25 7.10 2.38
CA THR A 68 0.93 7.66 1.73
C THR A 68 1.86 6.55 1.28
N ILE A 69 2.52 6.75 0.14
CA ILE A 69 3.56 5.85 -0.34
C ILE A 69 4.91 6.54 -0.23
N VAL A 70 5.86 5.89 0.41
CA VAL A 70 7.20 6.41 0.67
C VAL A 70 8.23 5.47 0.06
N VAL A 71 9.17 6.02 -0.72
CA VAL A 71 10.39 5.30 -1.11
C VAL A 71 11.52 5.88 -0.25
N PRO A 72 12.08 5.12 0.70
CA PRO A 72 13.14 5.63 1.56
C PRO A 72 14.39 5.98 0.72
N PRO A 73 15.30 6.82 1.24
CA PRO A 73 16.52 7.17 0.52
C PRO A 73 17.42 5.96 0.21
N VAL A 74 17.48 5.01 1.14
CA VAL A 74 18.24 3.76 0.95
C VAL A 74 17.52 2.88 -0.07
N GLY A 75 18.23 2.44 -1.11
CA GLY A 75 17.66 1.60 -2.18
C GLY A 75 16.84 2.38 -3.22
N ARG A 76 16.84 3.72 -3.15
CA ARG A 76 16.11 4.60 -4.09
C ARG A 76 16.60 4.46 -5.53
N GLU A 77 17.80 3.96 -5.77
CA GLU A 77 18.35 3.82 -7.11
C GLU A 77 17.49 2.90 -8.00
N GLY A 78 16.79 1.92 -7.42
CA GLY A 78 15.81 1.12 -8.17
C GLY A 78 14.57 1.94 -8.57
N TRP A 79 14.10 2.84 -7.70
CA TRP A 79 13.04 3.78 -8.06
C TRP A 79 13.48 4.73 -9.18
N GLU A 80 14.70 5.24 -9.14
CA GLU A 80 15.25 6.14 -10.16
C GLU A 80 15.37 5.46 -11.54
N ALA A 81 15.47 4.13 -11.56
CA ALA A 81 15.41 3.34 -12.78
C ALA A 81 13.98 3.12 -13.32
N THR A 82 12.92 3.56 -12.64
CA THR A 82 11.54 3.41 -13.13
C THR A 82 11.22 4.34 -14.30
N CYS A 83 10.22 3.97 -15.09
CA CYS A 83 9.81 4.65 -16.32
C CYS A 83 9.29 6.05 -16.00
N ILE A 84 8.47 6.17 -14.95
CA ILE A 84 7.96 7.46 -14.48
C ILE A 84 9.09 8.39 -14.03
N PHE A 85 10.15 7.87 -13.40
CA PHE A 85 11.31 8.69 -13.08
C PHE A 85 12.04 9.17 -14.34
N GLY A 86 12.09 8.36 -15.39
CA GLY A 86 12.64 8.80 -16.68
C GLY A 86 11.84 9.90 -17.35
N GLU A 87 10.52 9.90 -17.16
CA GLU A 87 9.59 10.85 -17.77
C GLU A 87 9.59 12.20 -17.04
N ILE A 88 9.51 12.17 -15.70
CA ILE A 88 9.30 13.39 -14.88
C ILE A 88 10.34 13.57 -13.76
N GLY A 89 11.39 12.75 -13.74
CA GLY A 89 12.52 12.91 -12.83
C GLY A 89 12.13 12.83 -11.35
N LYS A 90 12.73 13.71 -10.55
CA LYS A 90 12.53 13.81 -9.09
C LYS A 90 11.07 14.09 -8.69
N ASP A 91 10.27 14.65 -9.61
CA ASP A 91 8.85 14.91 -9.37
C ASP A 91 8.01 13.63 -9.32
N SER A 92 8.55 12.50 -9.77
CA SER A 92 7.87 11.20 -9.74
C SER A 92 7.45 10.77 -8.32
N LEU A 93 8.28 11.00 -7.30
CA LEU A 93 7.94 10.69 -5.91
C LEU A 93 6.81 11.58 -5.40
N ARG A 94 6.85 12.87 -5.73
CA ARG A 94 5.77 13.81 -5.40
C ARG A 94 4.47 13.36 -6.06
N ARG A 95 4.51 13.03 -7.36
CA ARG A 95 3.34 12.56 -8.11
C ARG A 95 2.75 11.29 -7.54
N MET A 96 3.59 10.33 -7.15
CA MET A 96 3.15 9.11 -6.46
C MET A 96 2.51 9.44 -5.10
N GLY A 97 3.11 10.33 -4.31
CA GLY A 97 2.56 10.79 -3.03
C GLY A 97 1.25 11.57 -3.15
N THR A 98 1.01 12.26 -4.27
CA THR A 98 -0.27 12.92 -4.54
C THR A 98 -1.37 11.95 -4.95
N TRP A 99 -1.01 10.76 -5.44
CA TRP A 99 -1.97 9.72 -5.79
C TRP A 99 -2.28 8.88 -4.56
N VAL A 100 -3.31 9.28 -3.82
CA VAL A 100 -3.78 8.60 -2.60
C VAL A 100 -5.15 7.98 -2.85
N PRO A 101 -5.21 6.78 -3.48
CA PRO A 101 -6.49 6.18 -3.78
C PRO A 101 -7.19 5.80 -2.46
N PHE A 102 -8.53 5.81 -2.49
CA PHE A 102 -9.38 5.36 -1.37
C PHE A 102 -9.34 6.21 -0.09
N ARG A 103 -8.58 7.32 -0.05
CA ARG A 103 -8.61 8.24 1.09
C ARG A 103 -10.05 8.72 1.33
N GLY A 104 -10.47 8.67 2.59
CA GLY A 104 -11.82 9.00 3.02
C GLY A 104 -12.84 7.89 2.84
N GLN A 105 -12.56 6.82 2.10
CA GLN A 105 -13.48 5.69 1.92
C GLN A 105 -13.46 4.75 3.13
N ARG A 106 -14.51 3.94 3.28
CA ARG A 106 -14.49 2.81 4.21
C ARG A 106 -13.59 1.71 3.65
N LEU A 107 -12.98 0.92 4.53
CA LEU A 107 -12.05 -0.14 4.13
C LEU A 107 -12.74 -1.20 3.27
N ASP A 108 -13.97 -1.59 3.59
CA ASP A 108 -14.77 -2.53 2.79
C ASP A 108 -15.11 -1.98 1.40
N GLU A 109 -15.45 -0.69 1.29
CA GLU A 109 -15.69 -0.02 0.01
C GLU A 109 -14.43 -0.01 -0.86
N ALA A 110 -13.27 0.31 -0.26
CA ALA A 110 -11.99 0.30 -0.96
C ALA A 110 -11.64 -1.09 -1.50
N LEU A 111 -11.82 -2.13 -0.69
CA LEU A 111 -11.55 -3.52 -1.07
C LEU A 111 -12.56 -4.07 -2.09
N ALA A 112 -13.80 -3.60 -2.07
CA ALA A 112 -14.82 -3.96 -3.04
C ALA A 112 -14.64 -3.23 -4.39
N SER A 113 -13.91 -2.10 -4.40
CA SER A 113 -13.76 -1.20 -5.54
C SER A 113 -13.44 -1.91 -6.85
N ASP A 114 -14.12 -1.51 -7.92
CA ASP A 114 -13.83 -1.94 -9.28
C ASP A 114 -12.88 -0.93 -9.93
N THR A 115 -11.58 -1.09 -9.66
CA THR A 115 -10.54 -0.19 -10.16
C THR A 115 -9.57 -0.94 -11.06
N THR A 116 -9.01 -0.25 -12.05
CA THR A 116 -7.99 -0.81 -12.93
C THR A 116 -6.75 -1.18 -12.14
N LEU A 117 -6.25 -2.40 -12.36
CA LEU A 117 -5.08 -2.95 -11.69
C LEU A 117 -3.96 -3.23 -12.69
N ASN A 118 -2.72 -3.08 -12.23
CA ASN A 118 -1.54 -3.58 -12.92
C ASN A 118 -0.59 -4.25 -11.91
N HIS A 119 -0.22 -5.48 -12.21
CA HIS A 119 0.56 -6.33 -11.30
C HIS A 119 2.08 -6.05 -11.33
N GLY A 120 2.57 -5.22 -12.26
CA GLY A 120 3.99 -4.84 -12.35
C GLY A 120 4.54 -4.31 -11.02
N GLY A 121 5.81 -4.60 -10.72
CA GLY A 121 6.42 -4.30 -9.41
C GLY A 121 6.72 -2.82 -9.12
N CYS A 122 6.37 -1.91 -10.02
CA CYS A 122 6.63 -0.48 -9.87
C CYS A 122 5.37 0.29 -9.41
N PHE A 123 5.47 1.63 -9.30
CA PHE A 123 4.35 2.53 -9.03
C PHE A 123 4.17 3.57 -10.15
N CYS A 124 4.46 3.19 -11.40
CA CYS A 124 4.55 4.15 -12.51
C CYS A 124 3.21 4.75 -12.94
N THR A 125 2.09 4.07 -12.69
CA THR A 125 0.76 4.53 -13.10
C THR A 125 -0.28 4.33 -12.00
N PRO A 126 -1.43 5.03 -12.06
CA PRO A 126 -2.66 4.71 -11.33
C PRO A 126 -2.88 3.24 -11.01
N ALA A 127 -2.88 2.39 -12.03
CA ALA A 127 -3.26 1.00 -11.91
C ALA A 127 -2.22 0.18 -11.12
N HIS A 128 -0.94 0.56 -11.23
CA HIS A 128 0.12 -0.02 -10.40
C HIS A 128 -0.06 0.36 -8.93
N VAL A 129 -0.29 1.66 -8.67
CA VAL A 129 -0.52 2.19 -7.31
C VAL A 129 -1.73 1.50 -6.67
N ASN A 130 -2.85 1.44 -7.37
CA ASN A 130 -4.07 0.80 -6.90
C ASN A 130 -3.83 -0.66 -6.50
N HIS A 131 -3.12 -1.43 -7.32
CA HIS A 131 -2.81 -2.82 -7.00
C HIS A 131 -1.98 -2.96 -5.72
N LYS A 132 -0.91 -2.16 -5.55
CA LYS A 132 -0.07 -2.27 -4.35
C LYS A 132 -0.80 -1.79 -3.10
N VAL A 133 -1.61 -0.74 -3.23
CA VAL A 133 -2.45 -0.25 -2.13
C VAL A 133 -3.48 -1.29 -1.73
N LEU A 134 -4.19 -1.92 -2.67
CA LEU A 134 -5.16 -2.97 -2.35
C LEU A 134 -4.50 -4.17 -1.69
N LEU A 135 -3.28 -4.55 -2.11
CA LEU A 135 -2.53 -5.61 -1.45
C LEU A 135 -2.22 -5.28 0.02
N ALA A 136 -1.81 -4.04 0.30
CA ALA A 136 -1.61 -3.57 1.66
C ALA A 136 -2.92 -3.55 2.45
N LEU A 137 -4.03 -3.07 1.87
CA LEU A 137 -5.34 -3.00 2.53
C LEU A 137 -5.93 -4.39 2.82
N GLU A 138 -5.79 -5.37 1.92
CA GLU A 138 -6.19 -6.77 2.16
C GLU A 138 -5.38 -7.38 3.31
N THR A 139 -4.06 -7.10 3.35
CA THR A 139 -3.18 -7.56 4.43
C THR A 139 -3.55 -6.92 5.78
N ILE A 140 -3.83 -5.62 5.79
CA ILE A 140 -4.33 -4.89 6.97
C ILE A 140 -5.68 -5.46 7.42
N ARG A 141 -6.60 -5.73 6.50
CA ARG A 141 -7.90 -6.33 6.82
C ARG A 141 -7.73 -7.69 7.48
N TRP A 142 -6.88 -8.54 6.92
CA TRP A 142 -6.55 -9.82 7.53
C TRP A 142 -5.98 -9.64 8.94
N TRP A 143 -5.06 -8.70 9.14
CA TRP A 143 -4.48 -8.42 10.46
C TRP A 143 -5.54 -7.94 11.46
N LEU A 144 -6.46 -7.06 11.06
CA LEU A 144 -7.55 -6.58 11.90
C LEU A 144 -8.48 -7.72 12.34
N ASP A 145 -8.82 -8.62 11.41
CA ASP A 145 -9.75 -9.70 11.69
C ASP A 145 -9.14 -10.80 12.59
N ASN A 146 -7.82 -10.97 12.56
CA ASN A 146 -7.12 -12.09 13.21
C ASN A 146 -6.19 -11.71 14.38
N LYS A 147 -5.67 -10.49 14.43
CA LYS A 147 -4.63 -10.05 15.40
C LYS A 147 -5.05 -8.88 16.26
N ALA A 148 -5.91 -7.97 15.81
CA ALA A 148 -6.32 -6.80 16.59
C ALA A 148 -7.14 -7.11 17.85
N LYS A 149 -7.58 -8.37 18.02
CA LYS A 149 -8.35 -8.87 19.17
C LYS A 149 -7.49 -9.68 20.16
N ALA A 150 -6.22 -9.92 19.85
CA ALA A 150 -5.26 -10.56 20.74
C ALA A 150 -4.63 -9.51 21.68
#